data_AF-A0A7W6HSL6-F1
#
_entry.id   AF-A0A7W6HSL6-F1
#
_cell.length_a   1.000
_cell.length_b   1.000
_cell.length_c   1.000
_cell.angle_alpha   90.00
_cell.angle_beta   90.00
_cell.angle_gamma   90.00
#
_symmetry.space_group_name_H-M   'P 1'
#
loop_
_entity.id
_entity.type
_entity.pdbx_description
1 polymer ?
#
loop_
_entity_poly.entity_id
_entity_poly.type
_entity_poly.pdbx_seq_one_letter_code
_entity_poly.pdbx_strand_id
1 'polypeptide(L)'
;MTWSPLGGGVLTGKYRKGETGRAEKMGGRVFQAENSEQRTRILDTVLDIAEELETSPDRVAIAWSISHGSIPLIGPRSLDQLKANIGAVSISLSEDQIRRLNEVSSLTRAVATQAVSSQDYGVAVNKVVA
;
A
#
# COMPACT_ATOMS: atom_id res chain seq x y z
N MET A 1 -5.38 -12.33 3.03
CA MET A 1 -5.25 -11.29 4.09
C MET A 1 -3.98 -10.51 3.80
N THR A 2 -4.03 -9.17 3.78
CA THR A 2 -2.82 -8.34 3.64
C THR A 2 -2.47 -7.68 4.97
N TRP A 3 -1.18 -7.55 5.24
CA TRP A 3 -0.66 -6.87 6.42
C TRP A 3 -0.08 -5.52 6.01
N SER A 4 -0.38 -4.47 6.78
CA SER A 4 0.12 -3.10 6.56
C SER A 4 -0.07 -2.60 5.11
N PRO A 5 -1.31 -2.54 4.59
CA PRO A 5 -1.58 -2.06 3.22
C PRO A 5 -1.08 -0.64 2.95
N LEU A 6 -0.77 0.13 4.00
CA LEU A 6 -0.25 1.50 3.90
C LEU A 6 1.29 1.59 4.01
N GLY A 7 2.02 0.49 4.09
CA GLY A 7 3.50 0.49 4.19
C GLY A 7 4.04 1.24 5.41
N GLY A 8 3.36 1.17 6.55
CA GLY A 8 3.70 1.98 7.72
C GLY A 8 3.21 3.43 7.67
N GLY A 9 2.34 3.76 6.72
CA GLY A 9 1.82 5.11 6.47
C GLY A 9 2.55 5.85 5.36
N VAL A 10 3.42 5.18 4.60
CA VAL A 10 4.14 5.77 3.47
C VAL A 10 3.20 6.15 2.34
N LEU A 11 2.21 5.29 2.07
CA LEU A 11 1.22 5.53 1.02
C LEU A 11 0.27 6.70 1.30
N THR A 12 0.33 7.32 2.49
CA THR A 12 -0.42 8.55 2.78
C THR A 12 0.30 9.82 2.32
N GLY A 13 1.54 9.70 1.80
CA GLY A 13 2.37 10.83 1.38
C GLY A 13 2.90 11.73 2.51
N LYS A 14 2.51 11.46 3.76
CA LYS A 14 2.80 12.35 4.90
C LYS A 14 4.29 12.54 5.17
N TYR A 15 5.12 11.53 4.89
CA TYR A 15 6.56 11.62 5.11
C TYR A 15 7.24 12.57 4.12
N ARG A 16 6.69 12.76 2.91
CA ARG A 16 7.16 13.79 1.97
C ARG A 16 6.88 15.22 2.47
N LYS A 17 5.89 15.38 3.37
CA LYS A 17 5.55 16.65 4.02
C LYS A 17 6.37 16.92 5.28
N GLY A 18 7.35 16.07 5.59
CA GLY A 18 8.17 16.16 6.80
C GLY A 18 7.48 15.65 8.07
N GLU A 19 6.32 14.99 7.96
CA GLU A 19 5.65 14.43 9.13
C GLU A 19 6.39 13.19 9.66
N THR A 20 6.39 13.04 10.98
CA THR A 20 7.03 11.92 11.67
C THR A 20 6.03 10.82 12.05
N GLY A 21 6.50 9.66 12.51
CA GLY A 21 5.59 8.57 12.89
C GLY A 21 6.26 7.21 13.00
N ARG A 22 5.73 6.19 12.29
CA ARG A 22 6.32 4.84 12.26
C ARG A 22 7.72 4.79 11.63
N ALA A 23 8.13 5.82 10.89
CA ALA A 23 9.52 5.99 10.45
C ALA A 23 10.51 6.09 11.64
N GLU A 24 10.07 6.70 12.75
CA GLU A 24 10.91 6.97 13.93
C GLU A 24 10.57 6.04 15.12
N LYS A 25 9.47 5.29 15.04
CA LYS A 25 8.95 4.43 16.11
C LYS A 25 8.94 2.95 15.68
N MET A 26 9.24 2.04 16.61
CA MET A 26 9.40 0.58 16.38
C MET A 26 10.67 0.14 15.61
N GLY A 27 11.70 0.99 15.56
CA GLY A 27 12.98 0.64 14.91
C GLY A 27 12.84 0.33 13.42
N GLY A 28 11.88 0.94 12.72
CA GLY A 28 11.67 0.78 11.27
C GLY A 28 11.07 -0.55 10.81
N ARG A 29 10.79 -1.52 11.71
CA ARG A 29 10.36 -2.89 11.33
C ARG A 29 9.03 -2.98 10.56
N VAL A 30 8.20 -1.94 10.66
CA VAL A 30 6.88 -1.82 10.02
C VAL A 30 6.82 -0.68 9.00
N PHE A 31 7.96 -0.04 8.74
CA PHE A 31 8.08 1.13 7.88
C PHE A 31 8.69 0.70 6.54
N GLN A 32 7.92 0.86 5.47
CA GLN A 32 8.35 0.53 4.12
C GLN A 32 8.80 1.80 3.41
N ALA A 33 10.02 2.25 3.69
CA ALA A 33 10.56 3.51 3.21
C ALA A 33 10.43 3.67 1.69
N GLU A 34 10.19 4.90 1.23
CA GLU A 34 10.29 5.26 -0.18
C GLU A 34 11.76 5.27 -0.62
N ASN A 35 12.35 4.08 -0.77
CA ASN A 35 13.80 3.90 -0.99
C ASN A 35 14.15 3.32 -2.36
N SER A 36 13.20 3.29 -3.29
CA SER A 36 13.42 2.86 -4.67
C SER A 36 12.53 3.65 -5.62
N GLU A 37 12.97 3.77 -6.87
CA GLU A 37 12.18 4.41 -7.93
C GLU A 37 10.80 3.75 -8.10
N GLN A 38 10.71 2.43 -7.91
CA GLN A 38 9.43 1.73 -7.93
C GLN A 38 8.52 2.21 -6.80
N ARG A 39 9.04 2.33 -5.57
CA ARG A 39 8.23 2.81 -4.43
C ARG A 39 7.81 4.27 -4.59
N THR A 40 8.67 5.09 -5.18
CA THR A 40 8.31 6.46 -5.59
C THR A 40 7.16 6.45 -6.59
N ARG A 41 7.25 5.67 -7.68
CA ARG A 41 6.16 5.55 -8.66
C ARG A 41 4.86 5.02 -8.08
N ILE A 42 4.92 4.06 -7.15
CA ILE A 42 3.74 3.56 -6.43
C ILE A 42 3.11 4.70 -5.63
N LEU A 43 3.89 5.44 -4.84
CA LEU A 43 3.38 6.55 -4.04
C LEU A 43 2.78 7.64 -4.92
N ASP A 44 3.47 8.05 -5.99
CA ASP A 44 2.97 9.03 -6.95
C ASP A 44 1.62 8.60 -7.53
N THR A 45 1.54 7.35 -8.03
CA THR A 45 0.30 6.83 -8.62
C THR A 45 -0.86 6.80 -7.62
N VAL A 46 -0.59 6.47 -6.34
CA VAL A 46 -1.61 6.47 -5.29
C VAL A 46 -2.08 7.90 -4.99
N LEU A 47 -1.18 8.88 -4.96
CA LEU A 47 -1.51 10.29 -4.75
C LEU A 47 -2.32 10.85 -5.92
N ASP A 48 -1.89 10.61 -7.16
CA ASP A 48 -2.59 11.06 -8.36
C ASP A 48 -4.03 10.53 -8.42
N ILE A 49 -4.23 9.24 -8.16
CA ILE A 49 -5.57 8.63 -8.14
C ILE A 49 -6.42 9.17 -6.99
N ALA A 50 -5.80 9.49 -5.85
CA ALA A 50 -6.51 10.10 -4.73
C ALA A 50 -7.02 11.50 -5.11
N GLU A 51 -6.24 12.28 -5.86
CA GLU A 51 -6.66 13.57 -6.40
C GLU A 51 -7.79 13.41 -7.44
N GLU A 52 -7.67 12.46 -8.37
CA GLU A 52 -8.71 12.16 -9.38
C GLU A 52 -10.07 11.79 -8.75
N LEU A 53 -10.05 11.11 -7.61
CA LEU A 53 -11.24 10.64 -6.90
C LEU A 53 -11.69 11.58 -5.78
N GLU A 54 -11.02 12.73 -5.61
CA GLU A 54 -11.23 13.68 -4.52
C GLU A 54 -11.30 12.99 -3.13
N THR A 55 -10.40 12.04 -2.92
CA THR A 55 -10.37 11.19 -1.72
C THR A 55 -8.99 11.17 -1.09
N SER A 56 -8.85 10.43 0.01
CA SER A 56 -7.59 10.34 0.72
C SER A 56 -6.72 9.16 0.22
N PRO A 57 -5.38 9.31 0.14
CA PRO A 57 -4.49 8.27 -0.41
C PRO A 57 -4.54 6.93 0.33
N ASP A 58 -4.80 6.95 1.63
CA ASP A 58 -5.04 5.76 2.45
C ASP A 58 -6.27 4.97 1.98
N ARG A 59 -7.33 5.66 1.55
CA ARG A 59 -8.51 5.00 0.97
C ARG A 59 -8.22 4.32 -0.35
N VAL A 60 -7.45 4.97 -1.23
CA VAL A 60 -7.04 4.39 -2.52
C VAL A 60 -6.23 3.11 -2.31
N ALA A 61 -5.22 3.17 -1.43
CA ALA A 61 -4.37 2.01 -1.13
C ALA A 61 -5.16 0.83 -0.53
N ILE A 62 -6.11 1.12 0.39
CA ILE A 62 -6.96 0.09 0.98
C ILE A 62 -7.95 -0.48 -0.06
N ALA A 63 -8.60 0.38 -0.86
CA ALA A 63 -9.54 -0.02 -1.90
C ALA A 63 -8.88 -0.90 -2.97
N TRP A 64 -7.64 -0.60 -3.36
CA TRP A 64 -6.87 -1.44 -4.28
C TRP A 64 -6.56 -2.82 -3.69
N SER A 65 -6.31 -2.90 -2.38
CA SER A 65 -6.16 -4.22 -1.74
C SER A 65 -7.46 -5.01 -1.75
N ILE A 66 -8.59 -4.35 -1.47
CA ILE A 66 -9.92 -4.96 -1.48
C ILE A 66 -10.29 -5.45 -2.88
N SER A 67 -9.96 -4.69 -3.95
CA SER A 67 -10.27 -5.09 -5.33
C SER A 67 -9.58 -6.38 -5.77
N HIS A 68 -8.50 -6.78 -5.09
CA HIS A 68 -7.79 -8.05 -5.28
C HIS A 68 -8.28 -9.17 -4.35
N GLY A 69 -9.43 -9.00 -3.70
CA GLY A 69 -10.02 -10.00 -2.78
C GLY A 69 -9.31 -10.11 -1.43
N SER A 70 -8.45 -9.14 -1.08
CA SER A 70 -7.74 -9.14 0.20
C SER A 70 -8.57 -8.48 1.30
N ILE A 71 -8.49 -9.06 2.51
CA ILE A 71 -8.99 -8.43 3.74
C ILE A 71 -7.80 -7.68 4.39
N PRO A 72 -7.81 -6.33 4.40
CA PRO A 72 -6.71 -5.53 4.92
C PRO A 72 -6.73 -5.42 6.45
N LEU A 73 -5.60 -5.73 7.09
CA LEU A 73 -5.40 -5.43 8.51
C LEU A 73 -4.96 -3.97 8.70
N ILE A 74 -5.86 -3.13 9.21
CA ILE A 74 -5.61 -1.71 9.48
C ILE A 74 -5.29 -1.48 10.96
N GLY A 75 -4.39 -0.52 11.24
CA GLY A 75 -4.00 -0.15 12.61
C GLY A 75 -4.00 1.37 12.80
N PRO A 76 -5.17 2.02 12.78
CA PRO A 76 -5.27 3.46 12.98
C PRO A 76 -4.88 3.85 14.40
N ARG A 77 -4.30 5.05 14.54
CA ARG A 77 -3.83 5.62 15.81
C ARG A 77 -4.72 6.76 16.31
N SER A 78 -5.67 7.20 15.48
CA SER A 78 -6.68 8.19 15.81
C SER A 78 -8.04 7.75 15.25
N LEU A 79 -9.11 8.34 15.78
CA LEU A 79 -10.46 8.10 15.29
C LEU A 79 -10.63 8.54 13.83
N ASP A 80 -9.97 9.63 13.44
CA ASP A 80 -10.06 10.13 12.07
C ASP A 80 -9.41 9.18 11.06
N GLN A 81 -8.27 8.57 11.42
CA GLN A 81 -7.66 7.50 10.62
C GLN A 81 -8.57 6.28 10.51
N LEU A 82 -9.27 5.91 11.58
CA LEU A 82 -10.23 4.80 11.54
C LEU A 82 -11.38 5.11 10.58
N LYS A 83 -11.96 6.31 10.68
CA LYS A 83 -13.04 6.76 9.79
C LYS A 83 -12.59 6.83 8.33
N ALA A 84 -11.38 7.33 8.07
CA ALA A 84 -10.80 7.37 6.73
C ALA A 84 -10.63 5.95 6.17
N ASN A 85 -9.97 5.06 6.93
CA ASN A 85 -9.71 3.68 6.54
C ASN A 85 -11.00 2.87 6.26
N ILE A 86 -12.02 2.99 7.12
CA ILE A 86 -13.31 2.31 6.90
C ILE A 86 -13.99 2.86 5.66
N GLY A 87 -13.91 4.17 5.41
CA GLY A 87 -14.47 4.80 4.21
C GLY A 87 -13.89 4.29 2.89
N ALA A 88 -12.76 3.57 2.91
CA ALA A 88 -12.18 2.94 1.72
C ALA A 88 -13.10 1.90 1.06
N VAL A 89 -14.01 1.26 1.83
CA VAL A 89 -14.95 0.27 1.28
C VAL A 89 -15.97 0.88 0.31
N SER A 90 -16.15 2.21 0.37
CA SER A 90 -17.05 2.94 -0.53
C SER A 90 -16.35 3.46 -1.78
N ILE A 91 -15.03 3.24 -1.93
CA ILE A 91 -14.26 3.68 -3.09
C ILE A 91 -14.31 2.60 -4.16
N SER A 92 -14.79 2.96 -5.35
CA SER A 92 -14.71 2.13 -6.55
C SER A 92 -13.62 2.66 -7.45
N LEU A 93 -12.55 1.88 -7.63
CA LEU A 93 -11.49 2.19 -8.58
C LEU A 93 -11.92 1.80 -9.99
N SER A 94 -11.66 2.64 -10.98
CA SER A 94 -11.87 2.27 -12.38
C SER A 94 -10.90 1.19 -12.84
N GLU A 95 -11.21 0.51 -13.93
CA GLU A 95 -10.31 -0.49 -14.53
C GLU A 95 -8.95 0.12 -14.87
N ASP A 96 -8.93 1.36 -15.37
CA ASP A 96 -7.71 2.10 -15.69
C ASP A 96 -6.87 2.43 -14.44
N GLN A 97 -7.51 2.83 -13.36
CA GLN A 97 -6.85 3.11 -12.08
C GLN A 97 -6.25 1.83 -11.48
N ILE A 98 -7.00 0.73 -11.51
CA ILE A 98 -6.51 -0.59 -11.09
C ILE A 98 -5.31 -1.02 -11.93
N ARG A 99 -5.39 -0.84 -13.25
CA ARG A 99 -4.30 -1.16 -14.19
C ARG A 99 -3.04 -0.37 -13.89
N ARG A 100 -3.13 0.96 -13.73
CA ARG A 100 -1.98 1.82 -13.36
C ARG A 100 -1.32 1.37 -12.06
N LEU A 101 -2.12 1.11 -11.02
CA LEU A 101 -1.62 0.63 -9.73
C LEU A 101 -0.95 -0.75 -9.85
N ASN A 102 -1.51 -1.65 -10.68
CA ASN A 102 -0.93 -2.96 -10.93
C ASN A 102 0.40 -2.89 -11.68
N GLU A 103 0.53 -2.00 -12.66
CA GLU A 103 1.74 -1.81 -13.44
C GLU A 103 2.91 -1.35 -12.54
N VAL A 104 2.70 -0.31 -11.72
CA VAL A 104 3.75 0.21 -10.84
C VAL A 104 4.09 -0.71 -9.67
N SER A 105 3.12 -1.53 -9.21
CA SER A 105 3.32 -2.50 -8.13
C SER A 105 3.82 -3.88 -8.59
N SER A 106 3.91 -4.11 -9.90
CA SER A 106 4.32 -5.40 -10.44
C SER A 106 5.75 -5.78 -10.03
N LEU A 107 5.93 -7.01 -9.55
CA LEU A 107 7.27 -7.54 -9.30
C LEU A 107 7.94 -7.84 -10.64
N THR A 108 9.06 -7.17 -10.92
CA THR A 108 9.91 -7.58 -12.04
C THR A 108 10.44 -8.99 -11.77
N ARG A 109 10.50 -9.84 -12.81
CA ARG A 109 10.84 -11.28 -12.73
C ARG A 109 12.11 -11.60 -11.92
N ALA A 110 13.09 -10.69 -11.84
CA ALA A 110 14.30 -10.85 -11.05
C ALA A 110 14.05 -10.93 -9.52
N VAL A 111 13.07 -10.19 -9.01
CA VAL A 111 12.70 -10.20 -7.57
C VAL A 111 11.89 -11.45 -7.23
N ALA A 112 11.07 -11.94 -8.16
CA ALA A 112 10.29 -13.16 -7.99
C ALA A 112 11.18 -14.39 -7.75
N THR A 113 12.30 -14.51 -8.47
CA THR A 113 13.25 -15.64 -8.30
C THR A 113 13.94 -15.64 -6.93
N GLN A 114 14.24 -14.46 -6.37
CA GLN A 114 14.84 -14.36 -5.03
C GLN A 114 13.83 -14.68 -3.91
N ALA A 115 12.56 -14.29 -4.08
CA ALA A 115 11.51 -14.63 -3.12
C ALA A 115 11.25 -16.15 -3.06
N VAL A 116 11.27 -16.83 -4.21
CA VAL A 116 11.03 -18.29 -4.30
C VAL A 116 12.17 -19.10 -3.67
N SER A 117 13.41 -18.61 -3.69
CA SER A 117 14.59 -19.30 -3.12
C SER A 117 14.58 -19.41 -1.58
N SER A 118 13.67 -18.71 -0.89
CA SER A 118 13.63 -18.67 0.58
C SER A 118 12.38 -19.32 1.21
N GLN A 119 11.53 -19.99 0.42
CA GLN A 119 10.24 -20.52 0.87
C GLN A 119 9.96 -21.96 0.39
N ASP A 120 10.67 -22.93 0.97
CA ASP A 120 10.16 -24.30 1.08
C ASP A 120 9.20 -24.40 2.27
N TYR A 121 7.92 -24.06 2.08
CA TYR A 121 6.77 -24.63 2.80
C TYR A 121 5.48 -24.22 2.05
N GLY A 122 4.76 -25.22 1.52
CA GLY A 122 3.61 -25.01 0.65
C GLY A 122 2.41 -24.37 1.34
N VAL A 123 2.13 -23.11 1.01
CA VAL A 123 0.80 -22.48 1.01
C VAL A 123 0.83 -21.39 -0.07
N ALA A 124 -0.27 -21.25 -0.82
CA ALA A 124 -0.46 -20.37 -1.97
C ALA A 124 0.25 -19.01 -1.91
N VAL A 125 0.94 -18.69 -3.00
CA VAL A 125 1.78 -17.50 -3.21
C VAL A 125 0.96 -16.22 -3.03
N ASN A 126 1.08 -15.60 -1.85
CA ASN A 126 0.49 -14.29 -1.57
C ASN A 126 1.33 -13.20 -2.26
N LYS A 127 0.72 -12.50 -3.22
CA LYS A 127 1.24 -11.24 -3.78
C LYS A 127 1.43 -10.24 -2.62
N VAL A 128 2.67 -9.79 -2.42
CA VAL A 128 3.02 -8.84 -1.37
C VAL A 128 2.58 -7.43 -1.77
N VAL A 129 1.83 -6.80 -0.87
CA VAL A 129 1.56 -5.37 -0.85
C VAL A 129 2.61 -4.72 0.06
N ALA A 130 3.34 -3.73 -0.45
CA ALA A 130 4.26 -2.80 0.24
C ALA A 130 5.41 -3.37 1.10
#